data_AF-A0A5C1QB56-F1
#
_entry.id   AF-A0A5C1QB56-F1
#
_cell.length_a   1.000
_cell.length_b   1.000
_cell.length_c   1.000
_cell.angle_alpha   90.00
_cell.angle_beta   90.00
_cell.angle_gamma   90.00
#
_symmetry.space_group_name_H-M   'P 1'
#
loop_
_entity.id
_entity.type
_entity.pdbx_description
1 polymer ?
#
loop_
_entity_poly.entity_id
_entity_poly.type
_entity_poly.pdbx_seq_one_letter_code
_entity_poly.pdbx_strand_id
1 'polypeptide(L)'
;MKKNNYKKYNSNVKNGKLSYVVKHGILGWGVPVGIIITIWNYIDEKPQDFTNFIIESLPNLIVYPITGIFFGLIMFKVTKNKISNND
;
A
#
# COMPACT_ATOMS: atom_id res chain seq x y z
N MET A 1 25.74 11.34 -0.62
CA MET A 1 24.45 10.60 -0.63
C MET A 1 23.42 11.05 0.42
N LYS A 2 23.81 11.52 1.63
CA LYS A 2 22.88 11.97 2.72
C LYS A 2 21.81 13.01 2.29
N LYS A 3 22.19 14.04 1.52
CA LYS A 3 21.29 15.15 1.11
C LYS A 3 20.06 14.71 0.30
N ASN A 4 20.19 13.66 -0.53
CA ASN A 4 19.08 13.19 -1.37
C ASN A 4 18.00 12.47 -0.56
N ASN A 5 18.39 11.68 0.45
CA ASN A 5 17.42 10.97 1.30
C ASN A 5 16.61 11.94 2.16
N TYR A 6 17.26 13.00 2.67
CA TYR A 6 16.59 14.05 3.42
C TYR A 6 15.63 14.86 2.54
N LYS A 7 16.05 15.23 1.33
CA LYS A 7 15.19 15.95 0.36
C LYS A 7 13.97 15.11 -0.06
N LYS A 8 14.17 13.81 -0.29
CA LYS A 8 13.11 12.84 -0.65
C LYS A 8 12.14 12.59 0.50
N TYR A 9 12.63 12.52 1.74
CA TYR A 9 11.76 12.45 2.91
C TYR A 9 10.99 13.75 3.11
N ASN A 10 11.66 14.90 3.02
CA ASN A 10 11.01 16.19 3.21
C ASN A 10 9.95 16.48 2.15
N SER A 11 10.12 16.01 0.90
CA SER A 11 9.06 16.07 -0.13
C SER A 11 7.92 15.10 0.15
N ASN A 12 8.22 13.90 0.67
CA ASN A 12 7.22 12.86 0.93
C ASN A 12 6.43 13.10 2.23
N VAL A 13 6.99 13.84 3.19
CA VAL A 13 6.40 14.17 4.50
C VAL A 13 5.83 15.58 4.53
N LYS A 14 6.15 16.44 3.55
CA LYS A 14 5.61 17.81 3.44
C LYS A 14 4.07 17.84 3.48
N ASN A 15 3.42 16.77 3.02
CA ASN A 15 1.97 16.62 2.99
C ASN A 15 1.41 15.81 4.19
N GLY A 16 2.25 15.48 5.17
CA GLY A 16 1.87 14.79 6.41
C GLY A 16 1.88 13.25 6.35
N LYS A 17 1.84 12.64 7.54
CA LYS A 17 1.79 11.17 7.76
C LYS A 17 0.66 10.51 6.96
N LEU A 18 -0.52 11.14 6.93
CA LEU A 18 -1.69 10.60 6.23
C LEU A 18 -1.46 10.52 4.71
N SER A 19 -0.89 11.56 4.09
CA SER A 19 -0.60 11.57 2.65
C SER A 19 0.43 10.51 2.27
N TYR A 20 1.45 10.29 3.11
CA TYR A 20 2.43 9.22 2.89
C TYR A 20 1.76 7.84 2.93
N VAL A 21 0.93 7.57 3.93
CA VAL A 21 0.24 6.29 4.11
C VAL A 21 -0.73 6.02 2.95
N VAL A 22 -1.50 7.02 2.53
CA VAL A 22 -2.40 6.88 1.38
C VAL A 22 -1.62 6.60 0.10
N LYS A 23 -0.56 7.38 -0.20
CA LYS A 23 0.20 7.21 -1.45
C LYS A 23 1.03 5.93 -1.48
N HIS A 24 1.78 5.63 -0.43
CA HIS A 24 2.76 4.54 -0.43
C HIS A 24 2.21 3.25 0.18
N GLY A 25 1.27 3.36 1.11
CA GLY A 25 0.62 2.21 1.75
C GLY A 25 -0.59 1.71 0.95
N ILE A 26 -1.58 2.58 0.74
CA ILE A 26 -2.83 2.20 0.05
C ILE A 26 -2.59 2.09 -1.46
N LEU A 27 -2.24 3.19 -2.12
CA LEU A 27 -2.13 3.23 -3.59
C LEU A 27 -0.87 2.49 -4.09
N GLY A 28 0.22 2.54 -3.32
CA GLY A 28 1.49 1.94 -3.69
C GLY A 28 1.61 0.44 -3.39
N TRP A 29 0.79 -0.10 -2.48
CA TRP A 29 0.90 -1.51 -2.06
C TRP A 29 -0.47 -2.19 -1.93
N GLY A 30 -1.39 -1.64 -1.13
CA GLY A 30 -2.69 -2.26 -0.86
C GLY A 30 -3.55 -2.49 -2.11
N VAL A 31 -3.71 -1.47 -2.96
CA VAL A 31 -4.50 -1.57 -4.19
C VAL A 31 -3.85 -2.54 -5.20
N PRO A 32 -2.54 -2.42 -5.53
CA PRO A 32 -1.88 -3.40 -6.40
C PRO A 32 -1.99 -4.84 -5.89
N VAL A 33 -1.79 -5.08 -4.59
CA VAL A 33 -1.87 -6.43 -4.02
C VAL A 33 -3.30 -6.97 -4.09
N GLY A 34 -4.31 -6.15 -3.80
CA GLY A 34 -5.70 -6.57 -3.93
C GLY A 34 -6.05 -6.97 -5.37
N ILE A 35 -5.55 -6.22 -6.36
CA ILE A 35 -5.75 -6.55 -7.78
C ILE A 35 -5.04 -7.86 -8.12
N ILE A 36 -3.78 -8.03 -7.72
CA ILE A 36 -3.00 -9.26 -7.99
C ILE A 36 -3.71 -10.48 -7.42
N ILE A 37 -4.18 -10.42 -6.17
CA ILE A 37 -4.85 -11.56 -5.53
C ILE A 37 -6.21 -11.83 -6.16
N THR A 38 -6.95 -10.80 -6.54
CA THR A 38 -8.21 -10.98 -7.28
C THR A 38 -7.96 -11.69 -8.61
N ILE A 39 -6.94 -11.28 -9.37
CA ILE A 39 -6.57 -11.93 -10.62
C ILE A 39 -6.10 -13.38 -10.37
N TRP A 40 -5.32 -13.59 -9.32
CA TRP A 40 -4.85 -14.93 -8.95
C TRP A 40 -5.99 -15.88 -8.65
N ASN A 41 -6.94 -15.45 -7.82
CA ASN A 41 -8.13 -16.24 -7.47
C ASN A 41 -8.99 -16.54 -8.69
N TYR A 42 -9.14 -15.58 -9.61
CA TYR A 42 -9.86 -15.79 -10.87
C TYR A 42 -9.24 -16.90 -11.71
N ILE A 43 -7.90 -16.95 -11.78
CA ILE A 43 -7.15 -17.97 -12.52
C ILE A 43 -7.28 -19.35 -11.86
N ASP A 44 -7.24 -19.40 -10.52
CA ASP A 44 -7.25 -20.63 -9.74
C ASP A 44 -8.64 -21.28 -9.69
N GLU A 45 -9.66 -20.49 -9.35
CA GLU A 45 -11.03 -20.98 -9.16
C GLU A 45 -11.78 -21.18 -10.48
N LYS A 46 -11.36 -20.51 -11.56
CA LYS A 46 -12.02 -20.51 -12.88
C LYS A 46 -13.54 -20.38 -12.77
N PRO A 47 -14.03 -19.30 -12.15
CA PRO A 47 -15.46 -19.15 -11.87
C PRO A 47 -16.28 -19.15 -13.16
N GLN A 48 -17.41 -19.86 -13.14
CA GLN A 48 -18.33 -19.91 -14.29
C GLN A 48 -19.10 -18.60 -14.48
N ASP A 49 -19.32 -17.85 -13.40
CA ASP A 49 -19.98 -16.55 -13.40
C ASP A 49 -19.04 -15.45 -12.90
N PHE A 50 -18.64 -14.58 -13.83
CA PHE A 50 -17.78 -13.44 -13.53
C PHE A 50 -18.44 -12.45 -12.56
N THR A 51 -19.75 -12.28 -12.61
CA THR A 51 -20.46 -11.30 -11.78
C THR A 51 -20.42 -11.71 -10.32
N ASN A 52 -20.70 -12.99 -10.04
CA ASN A 52 -20.66 -13.52 -8.68
C ASN A 52 -19.23 -13.49 -8.12
N PHE A 53 -18.23 -13.84 -8.94
CA PHE A 53 -16.82 -13.76 -8.55
C PHE A 53 -16.41 -12.34 -8.13
N ILE A 54 -16.86 -11.31 -8.86
CA ILE A 54 -16.56 -9.91 -8.52
C ILE A 54 -17.23 -9.50 -7.21
N ILE A 55 -18.48 -9.92 -6.98
CA ILE A 55 -19.20 -9.66 -5.72
C ILE A 55 -18.50 -10.34 -4.54
N GLU A 56 -18.05 -11.57 -4.71
CA GLU A 56 -17.31 -12.34 -3.70
C GLU A 56 -15.89 -11.80 -3.46
N SER A 57 -15.28 -11.16 -4.46
CA SER A 57 -13.96 -10.53 -4.37
C SER A 57 -13.98 -9.10 -3.83
N LEU A 58 -15.15 -8.46 -3.73
CA LEU A 58 -15.31 -7.09 -3.23
C LEU A 58 -14.74 -6.87 -1.81
N PRO A 59 -14.89 -7.81 -0.85
CA PRO A 59 -14.26 -7.70 0.47
C PRO A 59 -12.73 -7.61 0.39
N ASN A 60 -12.09 -8.32 -0.55
CA ASN A 60 -10.63 -8.28 -0.72
C ASN A 60 -10.17 -6.87 -1.11
N LEU A 61 -10.91 -6.19 -1.99
CA LEU A 61 -10.66 -4.81 -2.38
C LEU A 61 -10.80 -3.81 -1.23
N ILE A 62 -11.37 -4.19 -0.09
CA ILE A 62 -11.45 -3.36 1.13
C ILE A 62 -10.36 -3.77 2.12
N VAL A 63 -10.17 -5.07 2.33
CA VAL A 63 -9.19 -5.62 3.28
C VAL A 63 -7.76 -5.24 2.88
N TYR A 64 -7.39 -5.34 1.59
CA TYR A 64 -6.03 -5.04 1.14
C TYR A 64 -5.64 -3.56 1.24
N PRO A 65 -6.53 -2.59 0.95
CA PRO A 65 -6.29 -1.20 1.30
C PRO A 65 -6.12 -0.95 2.81
N ILE A 66 -6.91 -1.63 3.66
CA ILE A 66 -6.78 -1.51 5.11
C ILE A 66 -5.42 -2.04 5.58
N THR A 67 -4.98 -3.20 5.10
CA THR A 67 -3.63 -3.71 5.40
C THR A 67 -2.55 -2.80 4.80
N GLY A 68 -2.83 -2.16 3.66
CA GLY A 68 -2.01 -1.10 3.07
C GLY A 68 -1.84 0.12 3.98
N ILE A 69 -2.87 0.50 4.75
CA ILE A 69 -2.74 1.56 5.77
C ILE A 69 -1.73 1.15 6.84
N PHE A 70 -1.85 -0.05 7.40
CA PHE A 70 -0.91 -0.56 8.41
C PHE A 70 0.52 -0.63 7.87
N PHE A 71 0.69 -1.15 6.66
CA PHE A 71 1.98 -1.21 6.00
C PHE A 71 2.58 0.19 5.78
N GLY A 72 1.78 1.14 5.30
CA GLY A 72 2.19 2.53 5.13
C GLY A 72 2.62 3.20 6.44
N LEU A 73 1.93 2.90 7.55
CA LEU A 73 2.28 3.41 8.88
C LEU A 73 3.61 2.84 9.38
N ILE A 74 3.85 1.55 9.18
CA ILE A 74 5.11 0.89 9.54
C ILE A 74 6.25 1.47 8.70
N MET A 75 6.08 1.56 7.38
CA MET A 75 7.08 2.12 6.47
C MET A 75 7.40 3.58 6.77
N PHE A 76 6.39 4.37 7.15
CA PHE A 76 6.61 5.75 7.60
C PHE A 76 7.51 5.80 8.85
N LYS A 77 7.24 4.94 9.84
CA LYS A 77 8.04 4.87 11.08
C LYS A 77 9.46 4.40 10.81
N VAL A 78 9.64 3.37 9.98
CA VAL A 78 10.97 2.86 9.57
C VAL A 78 11.75 3.94 8.82
N THR A 79 11.11 4.64 7.88
CA THR A 79 11.75 5.70 7.10
C THR A 79 12.17 6.87 8.00
N LYS A 80 11.32 7.28 8.94
CA LYS A 80 11.64 8.32 9.93
C LYS A 80 12.83 7.92 10.82
N ASN A 81 12.84 6.70 11.34
CA ASN A 81 13.92 6.21 12.19
C ASN A 81 15.25 6.07 11.44
N LYS A 82 15.21 5.66 10.16
CA LYS A 82 16.42 5.55 9.32
C LYS A 82 17.09 6.90 9.10
N ILE A 83 16.33 7.97 9.04
CA ILE A 83 16.86 9.33 8.87
C ILE A 83 17.42 9.83 10.21
N SER A 84 16.68 9.67 11.30
CA SER A 84 17.11 10.09 12.64
C SER A 84 18.38 9.39 13.16
N ASN A 85 18.61 8.12 12.80
CA ASN A 85 19.81 7.37 13.21
C ASN A 85 21.03 7.63 12.31
N ASN A 86 20.87 8.40 11.22
CA ASN A 86 21.96 8.76 10.31
C ASN A 86 22.41 10.23 10.49
N ASP A 87 21.83 10.96 11.44
CA ASP A 87 22.29 12.29 11.87
C ASP A 87 23.26 12.15 13.04
#